data_AF-A0A956NE42-F1
#
_entry.id   AF-A0A956NE42-F1
#
_cell.length_a   1.000
_cell.length_b   1.000
_cell.length_c   1.000
_cell.angle_alpha   90.00
_cell.angle_beta   90.00
_cell.angle_gamma   90.00
#
_symmetry.space_group_name_H-M   'P 1'
#
loop_
_entity.id
_entity.type
_entity.pdbx_description
1 polymer ?
#
loop_
_entity_poly.entity_id
_entity_poly.type
_entity_poly.pdbx_seq_one_letter_code
_entity_poly.pdbx_strand_id
1 'polypeptide(L)'
;MNRQSLRVSGLLFCLCLCVGLVGPGCNDDSVSPDPVVSPYLPATSAANLLDNLITAMVEKNSTEYEKLFDQDEFTFRFDPVDLQGDGDLPEYWGFEGEARWSRNAFGSSDVRRVELDFMKGPLLDTTEEDGEFVDLSWKKMTVTGVHLELETQNPADPTDPVIFLVSGDRAQFFFSIDEEHTIGGQPTWKIVEWRDIRVEGRPTLVEENTFGSIKYLYF
;
A
#
# COMPACT_ATOMS: atom_id res chain seq x y z
N MET A 1 -38.17 -48.90 -23.82
CA MET A 1 -36.91 -49.57 -24.22
C MET A 1 -35.83 -49.05 -23.29
N ASN A 2 -35.48 -49.81 -22.25
CA ASN A 2 -34.27 -50.67 -22.16
C ASN A 2 -32.98 -49.82 -22.08
N ARG A 3 -32.10 -49.90 -21.08
CA ARG A 3 -31.78 -50.93 -20.08
C ARG A 3 -30.96 -50.31 -18.94
N GLN A 4 -31.06 -50.93 -17.76
CA GLN A 4 -30.19 -50.80 -16.58
C GLN A 4 -28.73 -51.19 -16.87
N SER A 5 -27.78 -50.69 -16.08
CA SER A 5 -26.62 -51.48 -15.60
C SER A 5 -25.92 -50.85 -14.39
N LEU A 6 -26.10 -51.46 -13.21
CA LEU A 6 -25.19 -51.45 -12.06
C LEU A 6 -23.88 -52.19 -12.40
N ARG A 7 -22.74 -51.78 -11.83
CA ARG A 7 -21.68 -52.62 -11.17
C ARG A 7 -20.90 -51.71 -10.20
N VAL A 8 -20.87 -51.88 -8.88
CA VAL A 8 -20.39 -52.97 -7.99
C VAL A 8 -18.87 -52.93 -7.75
N SER A 9 -18.56 -52.58 -6.49
CA SER A 9 -17.52 -53.07 -5.56
C SER A 9 -16.04 -53.18 -5.96
N GLY A 10 -15.21 -52.62 -5.08
CA GLY A 10 -13.80 -52.96 -4.91
C GLY A 10 -13.29 -52.54 -3.53
N LEU A 11 -13.87 -53.12 -2.46
CA LEU A 11 -13.26 -53.12 -1.13
C LEU A 11 -11.94 -53.92 -1.22
N LEU A 12 -10.80 -53.31 -0.93
CA LEU A 12 -9.59 -54.06 -0.60
C LEU A 12 -9.10 -53.66 0.79
N PHE A 13 -9.53 -54.48 1.74
CA PHE A 13 -8.95 -54.65 3.06
C PHE A 13 -7.49 -55.09 2.88
N CYS A 14 -6.52 -54.32 3.38
CA CYS A 14 -5.18 -54.83 3.62
C CYS A 14 -4.82 -54.59 5.08
N LEU A 15 -5.08 -55.63 5.87
CA LEU A 15 -4.72 -55.77 7.27
C LEU A 15 -3.25 -56.21 7.31
N CYS A 16 -2.33 -55.31 7.66
CA CYS A 16 -0.95 -55.68 8.03
C CYS A 16 -0.70 -55.28 9.47
N LEU A 17 -0.71 -56.32 10.32
CA LEU A 17 -0.56 -56.30 11.76
C LEU A 17 0.93 -56.41 12.11
N CYS A 18 1.40 -55.48 12.94
CA CYS A 18 2.51 -55.54 13.90
C CYS A 18 3.92 -55.91 13.45
N VAL A 19 4.84 -54.93 13.56
CA VAL A 19 6.08 -55.11 14.36
C VAL A 19 6.32 -53.82 15.13
N GLY A 20 6.26 -53.90 16.47
CA GLY A 20 6.72 -52.84 17.34
C GLY A 20 8.23 -52.70 17.25
N LEU A 21 8.68 -51.49 16.93
CA LEU A 21 10.01 -51.01 17.29
C LEU A 21 9.80 -49.87 18.28
N VAL A 22 10.02 -50.21 19.56
CA VAL A 22 10.25 -49.25 20.62
C VAL A 22 11.60 -48.59 20.30
N GLY A 23 11.56 -47.50 19.55
CA GLY A 23 12.69 -46.58 19.40
C GLY A 23 12.70 -45.58 20.55
N PRO A 24 13.86 -45.24 21.12
CA PRO A 24 13.96 -44.27 22.20
C PRO A 24 13.62 -42.87 21.66
N GLY A 25 12.89 -42.10 22.47
CA GLY A 25 12.38 -40.76 22.22
C GLY A 25 13.04 -39.97 21.10
N CYS A 26 12.30 -39.78 20.01
CA CYS A 26 12.38 -38.51 19.29
C CYS A 26 11.70 -37.49 20.20
N ASN A 27 12.49 -36.66 20.88
CA ASN A 27 12.01 -35.37 21.35
C ASN A 27 11.43 -34.67 20.11
N ASP A 28 10.11 -34.59 20.07
CA ASP A 28 9.39 -33.64 19.23
C ASP A 28 9.64 -32.27 19.86
N ASP A 29 10.88 -31.79 19.76
CA ASP A 29 11.22 -30.40 19.97
C ASP A 29 10.56 -29.65 18.81
N SER A 30 9.25 -29.46 18.93
CA SER A 30 8.50 -28.51 18.15
C SER A 30 9.10 -27.15 18.45
N VAL A 31 10.13 -26.78 17.69
CA VAL A 31 10.62 -25.41 17.63
C VAL A 31 9.43 -24.62 17.12
N SER A 32 8.68 -24.00 18.04
CA SER A 32 7.70 -22.99 17.66
C SER A 32 8.44 -22.02 16.75
N PRO A 33 7.99 -21.83 15.49
CA PRO A 33 8.63 -20.84 14.64
C PRO A 33 8.58 -19.52 15.41
N ASP A 34 9.72 -18.83 15.47
CA ASP A 34 9.80 -17.52 16.10
C ASP A 34 8.66 -16.64 15.56
N PRO A 35 7.98 -15.87 16.42
CA PRO A 35 6.89 -15.02 15.96
C PRO A 35 7.40 -14.09 14.86
N VAL A 36 6.78 -14.16 13.69
CA VAL A 36 7.05 -13.23 12.59
C VAL A 36 6.74 -11.84 13.09
N VAL A 37 7.77 -11.02 13.30
CA VAL A 37 7.61 -9.63 13.73
C VAL A 37 7.08 -8.83 12.56
N SER A 38 5.90 -8.24 12.73
CA SER A 38 5.32 -7.33 11.73
C SER A 38 6.27 -6.16 11.48
N PRO A 39 6.60 -5.82 10.22
CA PRO A 39 7.40 -4.64 9.91
C PRO A 39 6.63 -3.34 10.16
N TYR A 40 5.31 -3.39 10.27
CA TYR A 40 4.44 -2.24 10.48
C TYR A 40 4.39 -1.79 11.95
N LEU A 41 4.51 -0.48 12.14
CA LEU A 41 4.37 0.20 13.42
C LEU A 41 2.88 0.33 13.81
N PRO A 42 2.56 0.43 15.11
CA PRO A 42 1.19 0.71 15.52
C PRO A 42 0.75 2.09 15.00
N ALA A 43 -0.49 2.19 14.50
CA ALA A 43 -1.07 3.40 13.93
C ALA A 43 -1.46 4.45 15.01
N THR A 44 -0.60 4.67 16.02
CA THR A 44 -0.85 5.56 17.16
C THR A 44 -0.25 6.95 16.99
N SER A 45 0.35 7.24 15.83
CA SER A 45 0.80 8.58 15.45
C SER A 45 0.82 8.77 13.94
N ALA A 46 0.71 10.02 13.49
CA ALA A 46 0.85 10.39 12.07
C ALA A 46 2.21 9.97 11.48
N ALA A 47 3.29 10.07 12.27
CA ALA A 47 4.62 9.67 11.81
C ALA A 47 4.69 8.16 11.52
N ASN A 48 4.11 7.34 12.40
CA ASN A 48 4.03 5.89 12.20
C ASN A 48 3.20 5.52 10.96
N LEU A 49 2.09 6.24 10.70
CA LEU A 49 1.31 6.02 9.48
C LEU A 49 2.14 6.26 8.22
N LEU A 50 2.95 7.32 8.18
CA LEU A 50 3.81 7.61 7.04
C LEU A 50 4.97 6.60 6.91
N ASP A 51 5.51 6.07 8.01
CA ASP A 51 6.46 4.96 7.96
C ASP A 51 5.82 3.68 7.42
N ASN A 52 4.60 3.40 7.85
CA ASN A 52 3.83 2.27 7.34
C ASN A 52 3.44 2.45 5.86
N LEU A 53 3.18 3.69 5.42
CA LEU A 53 2.94 4.02 4.01
C LEU A 53 4.15 3.64 3.16
N ILE A 54 5.34 4.10 3.56
CA ILE A 54 6.61 3.73 2.90
C ILE A 54 6.77 2.21 2.87
N THR A 55 6.62 1.55 4.02
CA THR A 55 6.75 0.10 4.15
C THR A 55 5.76 -0.63 3.23
N ALA A 56 4.49 -0.25 3.24
CA ALA A 56 3.46 -0.88 2.41
C ALA A 56 3.70 -0.68 0.92
N MET A 57 4.20 0.49 0.50
CA MET A 57 4.56 0.75 -0.90
C MET A 57 5.76 -0.08 -1.35
N VAL A 58 6.83 -0.10 -0.56
CA VAL A 58 8.06 -0.87 -0.87
C VAL A 58 7.79 -2.37 -0.90
N GLU A 59 7.02 -2.88 0.06
CA GLU A 59 6.61 -4.29 0.10
C GLU A 59 5.50 -4.64 -0.91
N LYS A 60 4.93 -3.65 -1.61
CA LYS A 60 3.79 -3.80 -2.50
C LYS A 60 2.63 -4.54 -1.81
N ASN A 61 2.34 -4.16 -0.57
CA ASN A 61 1.30 -4.79 0.24
C ASN A 61 0.04 -3.93 0.25
N SER A 62 -0.88 -4.20 -0.68
CA SER A 62 -2.11 -3.39 -0.82
C SER A 62 -2.99 -3.49 0.42
N THR A 63 -2.99 -4.63 1.11
CA THR A 63 -3.82 -4.82 2.30
C THR A 63 -3.37 -3.92 3.44
N GLU A 64 -2.07 -3.83 3.69
CA GLU A 64 -1.55 -2.94 4.74
C GLU A 64 -1.56 -1.47 4.32
N TYR A 65 -1.39 -1.20 3.02
CA TYR A 65 -1.55 0.13 2.44
C TYR A 65 -2.96 0.69 2.67
N GLU A 66 -4.00 -0.07 2.28
CA GLU A 66 -5.40 0.33 2.39
C GLU A 66 -5.82 0.62 3.85
N LYS A 67 -5.24 -0.09 4.83
CA LYS A 67 -5.53 0.15 6.26
C LYS A 67 -5.11 1.53 6.76
N LEU A 68 -4.23 2.24 6.06
CA LEU A 68 -3.73 3.54 6.50
C LEU A 68 -4.75 4.66 6.29
N PHE A 69 -5.68 4.45 5.36
CA PHE A 69 -6.65 5.46 4.95
C PHE A 69 -7.97 5.30 5.68
N ASP A 70 -8.65 6.43 5.86
CA ASP A 70 -10.06 6.45 6.24
C ASP A 70 -10.90 6.01 5.03
N GLN A 71 -11.82 5.06 5.21
CA GLN A 71 -12.56 4.50 4.07
C GLN A 71 -13.66 5.43 3.57
N ASP A 72 -14.19 6.27 4.45
CA ASP A 72 -15.35 7.11 4.18
C ASP A 72 -14.92 8.53 3.80
N GLU A 73 -13.82 9.02 4.39
CA GLU A 73 -13.38 10.42 4.21
C GLU A 73 -12.16 10.58 3.30
N PHE A 74 -11.40 9.52 3.00
CA PHE A 74 -10.14 9.67 2.28
C PHE A 74 -10.30 10.29 0.89
N THR A 75 -9.48 11.30 0.61
CA THR A 75 -9.32 11.92 -0.71
C THR A 75 -7.85 12.05 -1.12
N PHE A 76 -7.51 11.60 -2.33
CA PHE A 76 -6.24 11.94 -2.98
C PHE A 76 -6.46 13.07 -3.99
N ARG A 77 -5.70 14.16 -3.89
CA ARG A 77 -5.73 15.29 -4.82
C ARG A 77 -4.50 15.31 -5.71
N PHE A 78 -4.75 15.40 -7.01
CA PHE A 78 -3.71 15.53 -8.03
C PHE A 78 -3.10 16.92 -8.01
N ASP A 79 -1.84 17.02 -8.42
CA ASP A 79 -1.25 18.32 -8.73
C ASP A 79 -1.97 18.91 -9.96
N PRO A 80 -2.32 20.21 -9.97
CA PRO A 80 -3.01 20.83 -11.11
C PRO A 80 -2.28 20.69 -12.46
N VAL A 81 -0.97 20.43 -12.46
CA VAL A 81 -0.21 20.16 -13.70
C VAL A 81 -0.60 18.81 -14.31
N ASP A 82 -0.95 17.83 -13.50
CA ASP A 82 -1.37 16.50 -13.98
C ASP A 82 -2.71 16.54 -14.71
N LEU A 83 -3.54 17.54 -14.39
CA LEU A 83 -4.87 17.75 -14.97
C LEU A 83 -4.84 18.41 -16.35
N GLN A 84 -3.67 18.88 -16.82
CA GLN A 84 -3.53 19.65 -18.05
C GLN A 84 -3.26 18.79 -19.30
N GLY A 85 -3.26 17.46 -19.16
CA GLY A 85 -3.11 16.51 -20.27
C GLY A 85 -4.42 16.18 -21.00
N ASP A 86 -4.32 15.45 -22.13
CA ASP A 86 -5.47 14.95 -22.92
C ASP A 86 -6.29 13.84 -22.23
N GLY A 87 -6.05 13.59 -20.94
CA GLY A 87 -6.66 12.49 -20.18
C GLY A 87 -7.83 12.96 -19.32
N ASP A 88 -8.82 12.09 -19.14
CA ASP A 88 -9.96 12.27 -18.21
C ASP A 88 -9.54 12.04 -16.74
N LEU A 89 -8.40 12.60 -16.31
CA LEU A 89 -7.96 12.50 -14.92
C LEU A 89 -8.84 13.42 -14.05
N PRO A 90 -9.53 12.91 -13.02
CA PRO A 90 -10.31 13.76 -12.13
C PRO A 90 -9.38 14.60 -11.26
N GLU A 91 -9.87 15.74 -10.76
CA GLU A 91 -9.10 16.58 -9.81
C GLU A 91 -8.70 15.82 -8.54
N TYR A 92 -9.51 14.84 -8.15
CA TYR A 92 -9.27 13.97 -7.01
C TYR A 92 -9.99 12.63 -7.18
N TRP A 93 -9.58 11.64 -6.38
CA TRP A 93 -10.38 10.43 -6.16
C TRP A 93 -10.46 10.07 -4.68
N GLY A 94 -11.48 9.31 -4.30
CA GLY A 94 -11.68 8.84 -2.93
C GLY A 94 -10.98 7.51 -2.64
N PHE A 95 -11.26 6.95 -1.46
CA PHE A 95 -10.72 5.67 -0.99
C PHE A 95 -10.85 4.53 -2.02
N GLU A 96 -12.01 4.36 -2.65
CA GLU A 96 -12.20 3.26 -3.62
C GLU A 96 -11.24 3.37 -4.82
N GLY A 97 -10.97 4.59 -5.27
CA GLY A 97 -10.01 4.85 -6.35
C GLY A 97 -8.59 4.49 -5.93
N GLU A 98 -8.21 4.90 -4.71
CA GLU A 98 -6.90 4.63 -4.13
C GLU A 98 -6.67 3.13 -3.85
N ALA A 99 -7.68 2.45 -3.32
CA ALA A 99 -7.66 1.01 -3.10
C ALA A 99 -7.57 0.24 -4.42
N ARG A 100 -8.32 0.65 -5.46
CA ARG A 100 -8.21 0.05 -6.79
C ARG A 100 -6.81 0.24 -7.36
N TRP A 101 -6.29 1.46 -7.30
CA TRP A 101 -4.95 1.77 -7.76
C TRP A 101 -3.90 0.90 -7.09
N SER A 102 -3.88 0.85 -5.75
CA SER A 102 -2.86 0.10 -5.01
C SER A 102 -2.92 -1.40 -5.30
N ARG A 103 -4.12 -2.00 -5.40
CA ARG A 103 -4.28 -3.40 -5.80
C ARG A 103 -3.76 -3.67 -7.21
N ASN A 104 -4.03 -2.77 -8.16
CA ASN A 104 -3.56 -2.91 -9.54
C ASN A 104 -2.03 -2.75 -9.63
N ALA A 105 -1.48 -1.68 -9.06
CA ALA A 105 -0.05 -1.40 -9.10
C ALA A 105 0.75 -2.49 -8.38
N PHE A 106 0.35 -2.86 -7.16
CA PHE A 106 1.09 -3.81 -6.35
C PHE A 106 0.88 -5.27 -6.77
N GLY A 107 -0.27 -5.58 -7.36
CA GLY A 107 -0.56 -6.89 -7.94
C GLY A 107 0.00 -7.09 -9.35
N SER A 108 0.46 -6.03 -10.01
CA SER A 108 1.03 -6.12 -11.35
C SER A 108 2.40 -6.79 -11.35
N SER A 109 2.59 -7.77 -12.23
CA SER A 109 3.91 -8.35 -12.51
C SER A 109 4.87 -7.37 -13.18
N ASP A 110 4.34 -6.31 -13.79
CA ASP A 110 5.15 -5.30 -14.47
C ASP A 110 5.87 -4.43 -13.45
N VAL A 111 5.29 -4.20 -12.27
CA VAL A 111 5.94 -3.43 -11.20
C VAL A 111 6.96 -4.30 -10.48
N ARG A 112 8.24 -4.11 -10.80
CA ARG A 112 9.34 -4.90 -10.24
C ARG A 112 9.72 -4.43 -8.85
N ARG A 113 9.96 -3.13 -8.71
CA ARG A 113 10.46 -2.50 -7.49
C ARG A 113 9.81 -1.13 -7.30
N VAL A 114 9.54 -0.82 -6.04
CA VAL A 114 9.11 0.49 -5.57
C VAL A 114 10.10 0.92 -4.51
N GLU A 115 10.65 2.12 -4.64
CA GLU A 115 11.38 2.80 -3.57
C GLU A 115 10.67 4.10 -3.26
N LEU A 116 10.48 4.38 -1.97
CA LEU A 116 9.87 5.62 -1.51
C LEU A 116 10.61 6.12 -0.28
N ASP A 117 11.00 7.39 -0.31
CA ASP A 117 11.52 8.10 0.85
C ASP A 117 11.07 9.57 0.82
N PHE A 118 10.99 10.18 2.00
CA PHE A 118 10.73 11.61 2.15
C PHE A 118 11.07 12.09 3.56
N MET A 119 11.34 13.38 3.69
CA MET A 119 11.52 14.04 4.98
C MET A 119 10.18 14.52 5.53
N LYS A 120 9.82 14.04 6.73
CA LYS A 120 8.62 14.46 7.46
C LYS A 120 8.80 15.84 8.09
N GLY A 121 7.87 16.75 7.81
CA GLY A 121 7.78 18.04 8.49
C GLY A 121 7.12 17.92 9.88
N PRO A 122 6.92 19.06 10.57
CA PRO A 122 6.19 19.08 11.83
C PRO A 122 4.72 18.70 11.62
N LEU A 123 4.12 18.11 12.66
CA LEU A 123 2.68 17.94 12.75
C LEU A 123 2.06 19.26 13.22
N LEU A 124 1.09 19.77 12.47
CA LEU A 124 0.42 21.04 12.69
C LEU A 124 -1.09 20.86 12.77
N ASP A 125 -1.77 21.80 13.40
CA ASP A 125 -3.21 21.93 13.28
C ASP A 125 -3.58 22.41 11.87
N THR A 126 -4.70 21.93 11.35
CA THR A 126 -5.30 22.46 10.11
C THR A 126 -5.89 23.84 10.32
N THR A 127 -5.86 24.67 9.29
CA THR A 127 -6.44 26.02 9.31
C THR A 127 -7.37 26.23 8.11
N GLU A 128 -8.17 27.29 8.12
CA GLU A 128 -9.03 27.65 6.97
C GLU A 128 -8.23 27.91 5.68
N GLU A 129 -6.95 28.27 5.80
CA GLU A 129 -6.03 28.46 4.66
C GLU A 129 -5.68 27.14 3.96
N ASP A 130 -5.93 26.00 4.59
CA ASP A 130 -5.72 24.68 4.00
C ASP A 130 -6.82 24.28 3.00
N GLY A 131 -7.87 25.09 2.86
CA GLY A 131 -8.88 24.93 1.81
C GLY A 131 -10.30 24.74 2.37
N GLU A 132 -11.28 24.95 1.49
CA GLU A 132 -12.70 25.04 1.84
C GLU A 132 -13.29 23.76 2.46
N PHE A 133 -12.71 22.59 2.16
CA PHE A 133 -13.24 21.29 2.57
C PHE A 133 -12.41 20.59 3.66
N VAL A 134 -11.46 21.28 4.29
CA VAL A 134 -10.63 20.71 5.36
C VAL A 134 -11.36 20.80 6.69
N ASP A 135 -11.48 19.67 7.40
CA ASP A 135 -11.99 19.65 8.77
C ASP A 135 -10.92 20.20 9.73
N LEU A 136 -11.29 21.18 10.57
CA LEU A 136 -10.37 21.84 11.50
C LEU A 136 -9.96 20.96 12.70
N SER A 137 -10.60 19.82 12.91
CA SER A 137 -10.19 18.80 13.88
C SER A 137 -9.01 17.96 13.42
N TRP A 138 -8.75 17.94 12.11
CA TRP A 138 -7.66 17.17 11.53
C TRP A 138 -6.29 17.75 11.91
N LYS A 139 -5.26 16.94 11.71
CA LYS A 139 -3.86 17.37 11.77
C LYS A 139 -3.24 17.31 10.38
N LYS A 140 -2.24 18.14 10.13
CA LYS A 140 -1.55 18.22 8.85
C LYS A 140 -0.06 18.00 9.04
N MET A 141 0.54 17.25 8.12
CA MET A 141 1.98 17.12 7.97
C MET A 141 2.37 17.33 6.52
N THR A 142 3.33 18.21 6.27
CA THR A 142 3.95 18.34 4.95
C THR A 142 5.20 17.51 4.91
N VAL A 143 5.33 16.64 3.92
CA VAL A 143 6.58 15.95 3.61
C VAL A 143 7.29 16.66 2.47
N THR A 144 8.62 16.55 2.45
CA THR A 144 9.48 17.23 1.47
C THR A 144 10.58 16.32 1.00
N GLY A 145 11.18 16.61 -0.15
CA GLY A 145 12.23 15.77 -0.70
C GLY A 145 11.71 14.39 -1.08
N VAL A 146 10.47 14.32 -1.57
CA VAL A 146 9.86 13.06 -2.01
C VAL A 146 10.73 12.44 -3.09
N HIS A 147 11.15 11.22 -2.86
CA HIS A 147 11.86 10.37 -3.81
C HIS A 147 11.03 9.11 -4.01
N LEU A 148 10.36 8.99 -5.15
CA LEU A 148 9.65 7.79 -5.56
C LEU A 148 10.30 7.26 -6.83
N GLU A 149 10.82 6.05 -6.76
CA GLU A 149 11.29 5.30 -7.92
C GLU A 149 10.39 4.09 -8.14
N LEU A 150 9.77 4.02 -9.32
CA LEU A 150 8.96 2.90 -9.76
C LEU A 150 9.65 2.24 -10.96
N GLU A 151 10.22 1.06 -10.74
CA GLU A 151 10.81 0.26 -11.79
C GLU A 151 9.77 -0.69 -12.37
N THR A 152 9.52 -0.57 -13.67
CA THR A 152 8.56 -1.40 -14.40
C THR A 152 9.21 -2.22 -15.51
N GLN A 153 8.59 -3.34 -15.87
CA GLN A 153 8.99 -4.13 -17.01
C GLN A 153 8.69 -3.37 -18.30
N ASN A 154 9.72 -3.23 -19.14
CA ASN A 154 9.56 -2.74 -20.49
C ASN A 154 9.01 -3.88 -21.39
N PRO A 155 7.83 -3.70 -22.01
CA PRO A 155 7.24 -4.72 -22.87
C PRO A 155 8.02 -4.91 -24.18
N ALA A 156 8.80 -3.91 -24.61
CA ALA A 156 9.62 -3.99 -25.82
C ALA A 156 10.97 -4.69 -25.58
N ASP A 157 11.55 -4.53 -24.40
CA ASP A 157 12.80 -5.20 -24.00
C ASP A 157 12.82 -5.52 -22.49
N PRO A 158 12.59 -6.78 -22.08
CA PRO A 158 12.58 -7.16 -20.67
C PRO A 158 13.89 -6.91 -19.90
N THR A 159 15.01 -6.70 -20.62
CA THR A 159 16.33 -6.45 -20.04
C THR A 159 16.60 -4.98 -19.73
N ASP A 160 15.76 -4.07 -20.24
CA ASP A 160 15.89 -2.62 -20.08
C ASP A 160 14.64 -2.06 -19.39
N PRO A 161 14.58 -2.04 -18.04
CA PRO A 161 13.40 -1.61 -17.31
C PRO A 161 13.09 -0.12 -17.53
N VAL A 162 11.80 0.22 -17.48
CA VAL A 162 11.38 1.64 -17.46
C VAL A 162 11.37 2.10 -16.01
N ILE A 163 11.99 3.24 -15.74
CA ILE A 163 12.04 3.83 -14.40
C ILE A 163 11.25 5.13 -14.41
N PHE A 164 10.16 5.16 -13.64
CA PHE A 164 9.45 6.41 -13.34
C PHE A 164 9.99 7.00 -12.06
N LEU A 165 10.31 8.29 -12.09
CA LEU A 165 10.94 9.00 -10.98
C LEU A 165 10.14 10.26 -10.61
N VAL A 166 9.82 10.37 -9.33
CA VAL A 166 9.46 11.63 -8.66
C VAL A 166 10.63 12.00 -7.76
N SER A 167 11.17 13.21 -7.88
CA SER A 167 12.37 13.59 -7.12
C SER A 167 12.31 15.03 -6.65
N GLY A 168 12.28 15.21 -5.33
CA GLY A 168 12.34 16.50 -4.65
C GLY A 168 10.98 17.14 -4.37
N ASP A 169 9.87 16.50 -4.78
CA ASP A 169 8.51 17.02 -4.60
C ASP A 169 8.08 17.08 -3.14
N ARG A 170 6.89 17.65 -2.93
CA ARG A 170 6.25 17.75 -1.63
C ARG A 170 4.94 16.99 -1.69
N ALA A 171 4.51 16.52 -0.55
CA ALA A 171 3.14 16.07 -0.36
C ALA A 171 2.60 16.61 0.95
N GLN A 172 1.30 16.86 0.98
CA GLN A 172 0.60 17.21 2.22
C GLN A 172 -0.32 16.05 2.60
N PHE A 173 -0.16 15.58 3.83
CA PHE A 173 -1.01 14.57 4.43
C PHE A 173 -1.84 15.19 5.55
N PHE A 174 -3.13 14.90 5.54
CA PHE A 174 -4.07 15.25 6.58
C PHE A 174 -4.52 13.98 7.30
N PHE A 175 -4.70 14.10 8.61
CA PHE A 175 -4.95 12.97 9.49
C PHE A 175 -6.14 13.24 10.41
N SER A 176 -7.00 12.24 10.56
CA SER A 176 -8.01 12.17 11.61
C SER A 176 -7.52 11.27 12.75
N ILE A 177 -8.07 11.51 13.93
CA ILE A 177 -7.84 10.68 15.11
C ILE A 177 -9.14 9.92 15.38
N ASP A 178 -9.04 8.60 15.37
CA ASP A 178 -10.11 7.70 15.76
C ASP A 178 -9.97 7.40 17.26
N GLU A 179 -10.77 8.09 18.07
CA GLU A 179 -10.77 7.93 19.52
C GLU A 179 -11.44 6.62 19.99
N GLU A 180 -12.27 6.00 19.14
CA GLU A 180 -12.99 4.77 19.47
C GLU A 180 -12.09 3.55 19.37
N HIS A 181 -11.15 3.57 18.42
CA HIS A 181 -10.16 2.51 18.23
C HIS A 181 -8.82 2.85 18.88
N THR A 182 -8.37 1.97 19.80
CA THR A 182 -7.11 2.17 20.51
C THR A 182 -6.15 0.99 20.37
N ILE A 183 -4.85 1.28 20.31
CA ILE A 183 -3.75 0.31 20.34
C ILE A 183 -2.85 0.66 21.51
N GLY A 184 -2.72 -0.26 22.48
CA GLY A 184 -1.94 0.02 23.69
C GLY A 184 -2.50 1.18 24.52
N GLY A 185 -3.80 1.45 24.42
CA GLY A 185 -4.47 2.57 25.11
C GLY A 185 -4.29 3.93 24.44
N GLN A 186 -3.63 4.01 23.28
CA GLN A 186 -3.52 5.23 22.48
C GLN A 186 -4.54 5.19 21.34
N PRO A 187 -5.21 6.31 21.01
CA PRO A 187 -6.11 6.38 19.88
C PRO A 187 -5.37 6.11 18.56
N THR A 188 -6.09 5.59 17.60
CA THR A 188 -5.54 5.32 16.27
C THR A 188 -5.69 6.52 15.35
N TRP A 189 -4.83 6.58 14.34
CA TRP A 189 -4.80 7.65 13.35
C TRP A 189 -5.15 7.08 11.99
N LYS A 190 -5.72 7.92 11.12
CA LYS A 190 -5.97 7.61 9.70
C LYS A 190 -5.55 8.76 8.81
N ILE A 191 -5.17 8.44 7.57
CA ILE A 191 -4.98 9.44 6.51
C ILE A 191 -6.35 9.72 5.89
N VAL A 192 -6.75 10.98 5.90
CA VAL A 192 -8.04 11.46 5.36
C VAL A 192 -7.87 12.32 4.11
N GLU A 193 -6.69 12.93 3.93
CA GLU A 193 -6.40 13.59 2.67
C GLU A 193 -4.91 13.50 2.34
N TRP A 194 -4.61 13.29 1.06
CA TRP A 194 -3.26 13.37 0.53
C TRP A 194 -3.25 14.24 -0.73
N ARG A 195 -2.48 15.32 -0.70
CA ARG A 195 -2.25 16.21 -1.84
C ARG A 195 -0.85 16.02 -2.40
N ASP A 196 -0.78 15.80 -3.70
CA ASP A 196 0.46 15.88 -4.46
C ASP A 196 0.80 17.34 -4.77
N ILE A 197 2.07 17.73 -4.59
CA ILE A 197 2.52 19.11 -4.76
C ILE A 197 3.89 19.14 -5.42
N ARG A 198 3.91 19.52 -6.68
CA ARG A 198 5.13 19.75 -7.43
C ARG A 198 5.84 21.02 -6.96
N VAL A 199 7.18 20.98 -6.88
CA VAL A 199 7.96 22.22 -6.71
C VAL A 199 8.45 22.72 -8.06
N GLU A 200 8.01 23.92 -8.45
CA GLU A 200 8.40 24.56 -9.72
C GLU A 200 9.90 24.93 -9.78
N GLY A 201 10.40 25.10 -11.02
CA GLY A 201 11.71 25.72 -11.28
C GLY A 201 12.91 24.78 -11.14
N ARG A 202 12.71 23.47 -11.15
CA ARG A 202 13.82 22.52 -11.14
C ARG A 202 14.50 22.40 -12.51
N PRO A 203 15.84 22.40 -12.57
CA PRO A 203 16.56 22.08 -13.78
C PRO A 203 16.44 20.58 -14.05
N THR A 204 15.58 20.17 -14.99
CA THR A 204 15.37 18.75 -15.28
C THR A 204 16.18 18.30 -16.49
N LEU A 205 17.03 17.29 -16.27
CA LEU A 205 17.71 16.50 -17.31
C LEU A 205 16.96 15.20 -17.64
N VAL A 206 15.88 14.91 -16.92
CA VAL A 206 15.05 13.70 -17.03
C VAL A 206 13.58 14.11 -17.00
N GLU A 207 12.70 13.37 -17.67
CA GLU A 207 11.26 13.55 -17.62
C GLU A 207 10.76 13.21 -16.21
N GLU A 208 10.68 14.22 -15.33
CA GLU A 208 10.21 14.04 -13.95
C GLU A 208 8.70 13.84 -13.93
N ASN A 209 8.28 12.76 -13.27
CA ASN A 209 6.88 12.47 -13.00
C ASN A 209 6.47 13.13 -11.68
N THR A 210 5.18 13.31 -11.49
CA THR A 210 4.52 13.57 -10.21
C THR A 210 4.06 12.26 -9.59
N PHE A 211 3.66 12.28 -8.32
CA PHE A 211 3.04 11.11 -7.70
C PHE A 211 1.74 10.76 -8.44
N GLY A 212 0.94 11.78 -8.75
CA GLY A 212 -0.33 11.65 -9.48
C GLY A 212 -0.19 11.00 -10.86
N SER A 213 0.77 11.45 -11.67
CA SER A 213 1.01 10.87 -13.00
C SER A 213 1.45 9.40 -12.94
N ILE A 214 2.27 9.02 -11.95
CA ILE A 214 2.61 7.60 -11.73
C ILE A 214 1.37 6.81 -11.32
N LYS A 215 0.52 7.37 -10.44
CA LYS A 215 -0.71 6.68 -10.03
C LYS A 215 -1.65 6.41 -11.21
N TYR A 216 -1.77 7.36 -12.12
CA TYR A 216 -2.64 7.22 -13.29
C TYR A 216 -2.30 6.02 -14.18
N LEU A 217 -1.04 5.57 -14.23
CA LEU A 217 -0.62 4.40 -15.02
C LEU A 217 -1.33 3.09 -14.64
N TYR A 218 -1.86 3.01 -13.42
CA TYR A 218 -2.46 1.79 -12.86
C TYR A 218 -3.89 2.00 -12.37
N PHE A 219 -4.52 3.14 -12.68
CA PHE A 219 -5.86 3.47 -12.22
C PHE A 219 -6.98 2.76 -12.98
#